data_AF-A0A837HQ22-F1
#
_entry.id   AF-A0A837HQ22-F1
#
_cell.length_a   1.000
_cell.length_b   1.000
_cell.length_c   1.000
_cell.angle_alpha   90.00
_cell.angle_beta   90.00
_cell.angle_gamma   90.00
#
_symmetry.space_group_name_H-M   'P 1'
#
loop_
_entity.id
_entity.type
_entity.pdbx_description
1 polymer ?
#
loop_
_entity_poly.entity_id
_entity_poly.type
_entity_poly.pdbx_seq_one_letter_code
_entity_poly.pdbx_strand_id
1 'polypeptide(L)'
;MSVTLEKATKYMSSKRMFDKAIMETDNFLNISLSAKAIYFLLGMEADDEGFVSPTRILRLYGGEKGDLKNLIDTGLIIPFKSGVVVITDWHQNNWLDIRRIKPTQHQKEKKLLTLNDCRKYVLSQCLADAKPEESRVEESRVEQIAETAEWDFLKELEKLKNDKRKDLRLIAFYWKTKDWKFENKKQFNSALKRELRPAKDLVGYTGQQVAKAMKHCEQNYKEWSLETVHKRINDIIKKQ
;
A
#
# COMPACT_ATOMS: atom_id res chain seq x y z
N MET A 1 50.20 -3.92 10.94
CA MET A 1 49.63 -3.62 9.61
C MET A 1 48.17 -4.06 9.62
N SER A 2 47.27 -3.18 10.03
CA SER A 2 45.83 -3.42 10.08
C SER A 2 45.23 -3.12 8.71
N VAL A 3 44.88 -4.18 7.97
CA VAL A 3 44.18 -4.08 6.69
C VAL A 3 42.72 -3.72 6.98
N THR A 4 42.36 -2.47 6.76
CA THR A 4 40.97 -2.00 6.80
C THR A 4 40.24 -2.59 5.60
N LEU A 5 39.30 -3.50 5.85
CA LEU A 5 38.35 -4.00 4.86
C LEU A 5 37.45 -2.85 4.40
N GLU A 6 37.77 -2.25 3.25
CA GLU A 6 36.82 -1.43 2.49
C GLU A 6 35.61 -2.30 2.15
N LYS A 7 34.48 -2.04 2.80
CA LYS A 7 33.19 -2.58 2.40
C LYS A 7 32.87 -2.03 1.02
N ALA A 8 33.02 -2.84 -0.01
CA ALA A 8 32.49 -2.56 -1.33
C ALA A 8 30.99 -2.27 -1.21
N THR A 9 30.62 -1.00 -1.35
CA THR A 9 29.23 -0.56 -1.44
C THR A 9 28.65 -1.17 -2.70
N LYS A 10 27.93 -2.29 -2.57
CA LYS A 10 27.21 -2.92 -3.67
C LYS A 10 26.29 -1.88 -4.29
N TYR A 11 26.66 -1.33 -5.45
CA TYR A 11 25.78 -0.51 -6.26
C TYR A 11 24.59 -1.39 -6.64
N MET A 12 23.48 -1.24 -5.92
CA MET A 12 22.25 -1.94 -6.25
C MET A 12 21.77 -1.40 -7.59
N SER A 13 21.83 -2.24 -8.63
CA SER A 13 21.21 -1.94 -9.91
C SER A 13 19.75 -1.55 -9.68
N SER A 14 19.39 -0.33 -10.08
CA SER A 14 18.00 0.14 -10.12
C SER A 14 17.35 -0.43 -11.37
N LYS A 15 16.45 -1.40 -11.20
CA LYS A 15 15.60 -1.89 -12.27
C LYS A 15 14.28 -1.12 -12.24
N ARG A 16 13.82 -0.69 -13.41
CA ARG A 16 12.52 -0.05 -13.62
C ARG A 16 11.70 -0.96 -14.53
N MET A 17 10.43 -1.16 -14.17
CA MET A 17 9.48 -2.02 -14.86
C MET A 17 8.31 -1.19 -15.39
N PHE A 18 7.62 -1.71 -16.41
CA PHE A 18 6.37 -1.17 -16.95
C PHE A 18 5.36 -2.30 -17.09
N ASP A 19 4.15 -2.07 -16.60
CA ASP A 19 3.07 -3.04 -16.73
C ASP A 19 2.52 -3.04 -18.16
N LYS A 20 2.44 -4.22 -18.76
CA LYS A 20 1.89 -4.40 -20.10
C LYS A 20 0.42 -3.96 -20.17
N ALA A 21 -0.37 -4.22 -19.14
CA ALA A 21 -1.78 -3.86 -19.10
C ALA A 21 -1.98 -2.34 -19.22
N ILE A 22 -1.05 -1.54 -18.68
CA ILE A 22 -1.08 -0.07 -18.83
C ILE A 22 -0.69 0.32 -20.26
N MET A 23 0.35 -0.31 -20.81
CA MET A 23 0.83 -0.02 -22.17
C MET A 23 -0.16 -0.44 -23.26
N GLU A 24 -1.04 -1.39 -22.96
CA GLU A 24 -2.09 -1.89 -23.84
C GLU A 24 -3.41 -1.12 -23.72
N THR A 25 -3.49 -0.10 -22.85
CA THR A 25 -4.69 0.76 -22.77
C THR A 25 -4.84 1.63 -24.00
N ASP A 26 -6.09 1.89 -24.43
CA ASP A 26 -6.39 2.80 -25.55
C ASP A 26 -5.74 4.18 -25.35
N ASN A 27 -5.77 4.69 -24.12
CA ASN A 27 -5.13 5.94 -23.74
C ASN A 27 -3.63 5.94 -24.09
N PHE A 28 -2.90 4.87 -23.75
CA PHE A 28 -1.48 4.76 -24.10
C PHE A 28 -1.26 4.44 -25.57
N LEU A 29 -2.12 3.65 -26.21
CA LEU A 29 -1.97 3.32 -27.63
C LEU A 29 -2.18 4.53 -28.54
N ASN A 30 -3.05 5.46 -28.14
CA ASN A 30 -3.43 6.63 -28.95
C ASN A 30 -2.42 7.79 -28.95
N ILE A 31 -1.42 7.80 -28.05
CA ILE A 31 -0.38 8.85 -28.07
C ILE A 31 0.70 8.57 -29.13
N SER A 32 1.41 9.62 -29.54
CA SER A 32 2.52 9.55 -30.51
C SER A 32 3.66 8.65 -30.01
N LEU A 33 4.43 8.08 -30.95
CA LEU A 33 5.59 7.24 -30.62
C LEU A 33 6.66 8.04 -29.84
N SER A 34 6.84 9.32 -30.17
CA SER A 34 7.72 10.23 -29.42
C SER A 34 7.26 10.38 -27.96
N ALA A 35 5.97 10.59 -27.70
CA ALA A 35 5.43 10.66 -26.35
C ALA A 35 5.60 9.35 -25.58
N LYS A 36 5.39 8.20 -26.23
CA LYS A 36 5.68 6.87 -25.64
C LYS A 36 7.15 6.76 -25.23
N ALA A 37 8.07 7.16 -26.10
CA ALA A 37 9.50 7.13 -25.80
C ALA A 37 9.85 8.04 -24.60
N ILE A 38 9.31 9.26 -24.57
CA ILE A 38 9.49 10.17 -23.42
C ILE A 38 8.92 9.57 -22.14
N TYR A 39 7.75 8.95 -22.17
CA TYR A 39 7.18 8.27 -21.00
C TYR A 39 8.11 7.18 -20.44
N PHE A 40 8.69 6.34 -21.31
CA PHE A 40 9.63 5.31 -20.88
C PHE A 40 10.92 5.91 -20.30
N LEU A 41 11.46 6.96 -20.93
CA LEU A 41 12.65 7.66 -20.43
C LEU A 41 12.41 8.34 -19.08
N LEU A 42 11.25 8.96 -18.90
CA LEU A 42 10.81 9.49 -17.60
C LEU A 42 10.79 8.39 -16.54
N GLY A 43 10.27 7.21 -16.87
CA GLY A 43 10.23 6.09 -15.93
C GLY A 43 11.60 5.49 -15.59
N MET A 44 12.55 5.55 -16.51
CA MET A 44 13.94 5.13 -16.25
C MET A 44 14.65 6.05 -15.28
N GLU A 45 14.46 7.37 -15.43
CA GLU A 45 15.16 8.40 -14.66
C GLU A 45 14.41 8.87 -13.40
N ALA A 46 13.19 8.39 -13.19
CA ALA A 46 12.41 8.71 -12.00
C ALA A 46 13.02 8.12 -10.72
N ASP A 47 12.79 8.82 -9.61
CA ASP A 47 13.13 8.34 -8.27
C ASP A 47 12.24 7.16 -7.83
N ASP A 48 12.47 6.62 -6.64
CA ASP A 48 11.74 5.43 -6.16
C ASP A 48 10.25 5.67 -5.91
N GLU A 49 9.78 6.92 -5.95
CA GLU A 49 8.38 7.30 -5.78
C GLU A 49 7.75 7.84 -7.07
N GLY A 50 8.48 7.83 -8.18
CA GLY A 50 8.01 8.15 -9.53
C GLY A 50 8.15 9.61 -9.93
N PHE A 51 8.90 10.41 -9.17
CA PHE A 51 9.15 11.82 -9.47
C PHE A 51 10.38 12.00 -10.37
N VAL A 52 10.27 12.88 -11.35
CA VAL A 52 11.34 13.14 -12.32
C VAL A 52 11.25 14.55 -12.89
N SER A 53 12.41 15.11 -13.25
CA SER A 53 12.48 16.40 -13.97
C SER A 53 12.33 16.17 -15.47
N PRO A 54 11.18 16.52 -16.09
CA PRO A 54 10.97 16.28 -17.51
C PRO A 54 11.86 17.16 -18.39
N THR A 55 12.22 18.36 -17.93
CA THR A 55 13.13 19.27 -18.65
C THR A 55 14.53 18.68 -18.79
N ARG A 56 15.01 17.98 -17.76
CA ARG A 56 16.27 17.23 -17.82
C ARG A 56 16.19 16.12 -18.87
N ILE A 57 15.09 15.36 -18.92
CA ILE A 57 14.91 14.27 -19.89
C ILE A 57 14.92 14.80 -21.32
N LEU A 58 14.13 15.84 -21.60
CA LEU A 58 14.10 16.45 -22.93
C LEU A 58 15.47 17.01 -23.35
N ARG A 59 16.25 17.55 -22.40
CA ARG A 59 17.60 18.05 -22.69
C ARG A 59 18.61 16.93 -22.98
N LEU A 60 18.48 15.79 -22.32
CA LEU A 60 19.41 14.66 -22.46
C LEU A 60 19.12 13.81 -23.70
N TYR A 61 17.85 13.55 -23.98
CA TYR A 61 17.43 12.57 -24.99
C TYR A 61 16.73 13.22 -26.19
N GLY A 62 16.50 14.54 -26.15
CA GLY A 62 15.65 15.22 -27.11
C GLY A 62 14.16 15.01 -26.81
N GLY A 63 13.32 15.53 -27.70
CA GLY A 63 11.86 15.49 -27.58
C GLY A 63 11.25 16.87 -27.46
N GLU A 64 9.94 16.94 -27.68
CA GLU A 64 9.23 18.21 -27.74
C GLU A 64 8.38 18.44 -26.49
N LYS A 65 8.14 19.72 -26.18
CA LYS A 65 7.17 20.07 -25.13
C LYS A 65 5.76 19.58 -25.46
N GLY A 66 5.44 19.38 -26.75
CA GLY A 66 4.19 18.78 -27.21
C GLY A 66 4.01 17.34 -26.72
N ASP A 67 5.08 16.54 -26.67
CA ASP A 67 5.03 15.18 -26.13
C ASP A 67 4.66 15.16 -24.65
N LEU A 68 5.24 16.07 -23.86
CA LEU A 68 4.89 16.22 -22.44
C LEU A 68 3.42 16.61 -22.28
N LYS A 69 2.94 17.53 -23.12
CA LYS A 69 1.53 17.94 -23.11
C LYS A 69 0.61 16.75 -23.40
N ASN A 70 0.92 15.93 -24.41
CA ASN A 70 0.17 14.72 -24.71
C ASN A 70 0.11 13.76 -23.51
N LEU A 71 1.23 13.57 -22.81
CA LEU A 71 1.29 12.71 -21.61
C LEU A 71 0.46 13.27 -20.44
N ILE A 72 0.42 14.60 -20.29
CA ILE A 72 -0.39 15.29 -19.29
C ILE A 72 -1.88 15.14 -19.64
N ASP A 73 -2.26 15.44 -20.88
CA ASP A 73 -3.64 15.41 -21.35
C ASP A 73 -4.24 13.99 -21.28
N THR A 74 -3.39 12.97 -21.49
CA THR A 74 -3.76 11.54 -21.35
C THR A 74 -3.80 11.07 -19.89
N GLY A 75 -3.28 11.86 -18.95
CA GLY A 75 -3.23 11.52 -17.53
C GLY A 75 -2.24 10.40 -17.19
N LEU A 76 -1.13 10.31 -17.94
CA LEU A 76 -0.01 9.38 -17.69
C LEU A 76 1.06 10.01 -16.78
N ILE A 77 1.11 11.35 -16.73
CA ILE A 77 1.93 12.11 -15.80
C ILE A 77 1.14 13.26 -15.20
N ILE A 78 1.49 13.66 -13.98
CA ILE A 78 0.94 14.84 -13.31
C ILE A 78 2.06 15.89 -13.17
N PRO A 79 1.90 17.10 -13.74
CA PRO A 79 2.87 18.17 -13.61
C PRO A 79 2.65 19.00 -12.34
N PHE A 80 3.74 19.52 -11.77
CA PHE A 80 3.70 20.44 -10.64
C PHE A 80 4.28 21.81 -10.99
N LYS A 81 3.91 22.85 -10.22
CA LYS A 81 4.41 24.22 -10.40
C LYS A 81 5.93 24.34 -10.28
N SER A 82 6.59 23.43 -9.57
CA SER A 82 8.06 23.37 -9.47
C SER A 82 8.75 22.90 -10.76
N GLY A 83 7.98 22.40 -11.73
CA GLY A 83 8.50 21.86 -12.98
C GLY A 83 8.90 20.38 -12.90
N VAL A 84 8.72 19.72 -11.75
CA VAL A 84 8.79 18.26 -11.64
C VAL A 84 7.47 17.63 -12.12
N VAL A 85 7.53 16.38 -12.59
CA VAL A 85 6.35 15.56 -12.88
C VAL A 85 6.40 14.27 -12.07
N VAL A 86 5.24 13.67 -11.81
CA VAL A 86 5.13 12.31 -11.29
C VAL A 86 4.45 11.42 -12.32
N ILE A 87 4.93 10.18 -12.45
CA ILE A 87 4.29 9.16 -13.30
C ILE A 87 3.08 8.59 -12.54
N THR A 88 1.90 8.66 -13.13
CA THR A 88 0.66 8.35 -12.42
C THR A 88 0.58 6.90 -11.97
N ASP A 89 0.97 5.97 -12.83
CA ASP A 89 0.85 4.54 -12.59
C ASP A 89 2.14 3.93 -12.02
N TRP A 90 2.96 4.74 -11.34
CA TRP A 90 4.27 4.34 -10.83
C TRP A 90 4.23 3.08 -9.96
N HIS A 91 3.29 2.98 -9.03
CA HIS A 91 3.20 1.84 -8.09
C HIS A 91 2.67 0.55 -8.72
N GLN A 92 1.96 0.66 -9.85
CA GLN A 92 1.56 -0.50 -10.65
C GLN A 92 2.77 -0.98 -11.47
N ASN A 93 3.47 -0.04 -12.11
CA ASN A 93 4.68 -0.32 -12.89
C ASN A 93 5.82 -0.87 -12.03
N ASN A 94 6.02 -0.30 -10.84
CA ASN A 94 7.19 -0.52 -9.99
C ASN A 94 6.74 -0.81 -8.56
N TRP A 95 6.66 -2.09 -8.20
CA TRP A 95 6.52 -2.49 -6.81
C TRP A 95 7.88 -2.54 -6.12
N LEU A 96 8.05 -1.72 -5.08
CA LEU A 96 9.25 -1.70 -4.24
C LEU A 96 8.90 -2.04 -2.79
N ASP A 97 9.75 -2.85 -2.15
CA ASP A 97 9.68 -3.09 -0.70
C ASP A 97 9.92 -1.78 0.03
N ILE A 98 9.06 -1.45 1.00
CA ILE A 98 9.12 -0.23 1.81
C ILE A 98 10.51 0.01 2.43
N ARG A 99 11.24 -1.07 2.76
CA ARG A 99 12.60 -0.97 3.32
C ARG A 99 13.64 -0.48 2.33
N ARG A 100 13.33 -0.51 1.03
CA ARG A 100 14.24 -0.15 -0.07
C ARG A 100 13.88 1.19 -0.70
N ILE A 101 12.66 1.68 -0.51
CA ILE A 101 12.21 2.94 -1.08
C ILE A 101 13.01 4.09 -0.46
N LYS A 102 13.71 4.84 -1.32
CA LYS A 102 14.25 6.13 -0.93
C LYS A 102 13.15 7.18 -1.08
N PRO A 103 12.89 8.00 -0.05
CA PRO A 103 11.86 9.04 -0.15
C PRO A 103 12.26 10.07 -1.21
N THR A 104 11.27 10.57 -1.95
CA THR A 104 11.48 11.63 -2.94
C THR A 104 12.02 12.91 -2.28
N GLN A 105 12.76 13.72 -3.02
CA GLN A 105 13.10 15.07 -2.57
C GLN A 105 11.90 16.03 -2.71
N HIS A 106 10.91 15.67 -3.54
CA HIS A 106 9.72 16.46 -3.87
C HIS A 106 8.58 16.27 -2.85
N GLN A 107 8.90 16.45 -1.57
CA GLN A 107 7.96 16.21 -0.47
C GLN A 107 6.76 17.16 -0.48
N LYS A 108 6.88 18.35 -1.06
CA LYS A 108 5.78 19.32 -1.14
C LYS A 108 4.74 18.87 -2.16
N GLU A 109 5.19 18.43 -3.32
CA GLU A 109 4.40 17.92 -4.43
C GLU A 109 3.72 16.60 -4.04
N LYS A 110 4.46 15.71 -3.35
CA LYS A 110 3.92 14.44 -2.85
C LYS A 110 2.72 14.63 -1.91
N LYS A 111 2.69 15.69 -1.10
CA LYS A 111 1.54 15.98 -0.21
C LYS A 111 0.26 16.33 -0.98
N LEU A 112 0.38 16.76 -2.23
CA LEU A 112 -0.74 17.05 -3.12
C LEU A 112 -1.28 15.80 -3.82
N LEU A 113 -0.73 14.63 -3.53
CA LEU A 113 -1.10 13.38 -4.16
C LEU A 113 -1.76 12.43 -3.17
N THR A 114 -2.71 11.68 -3.68
CA THR A 114 -3.30 10.51 -3.04
C THR A 114 -3.23 9.33 -3.99
N LEU A 115 -3.25 8.11 -3.45
CA LEU A 115 -3.39 6.90 -4.25
C LEU A 115 -4.85 6.49 -4.31
N ASN A 116 -5.34 6.17 -5.50
CA ASN A 116 -6.65 5.55 -5.66
C ASN A 116 -6.59 4.03 -5.37
N ASP A 117 -7.73 3.35 -5.50
CA ASP A 117 -7.85 1.90 -5.27
C ASP A 117 -6.90 1.07 -6.16
N CYS A 118 -6.59 1.57 -7.35
CA CYS A 118 -5.65 0.96 -8.30
C CYS A 118 -4.18 1.31 -8.04
N ARG A 119 -3.86 1.99 -6.92
CA ARG A 119 -2.51 2.52 -6.63
C ARG A 119 -1.97 3.47 -7.71
N LYS A 120 -2.86 4.18 -8.40
CA LYS A 120 -2.53 5.29 -9.30
C LYS A 120 -2.50 6.59 -8.50
N TYR A 121 -1.54 7.46 -8.77
CA TYR A 121 -1.52 8.80 -8.20
C TYR A 121 -2.63 9.67 -8.79
N VAL A 122 -3.31 10.40 -7.91
CA VAL A 122 -4.36 11.37 -8.22
C VAL A 122 -4.11 12.62 -7.37
N LEU A 123 -4.39 13.81 -7.91
CA LEU A 123 -4.32 15.06 -7.15
C LEU A 123 -5.38 15.08 -6.05
N SER A 124 -4.98 15.39 -4.82
CA SER A 124 -5.93 15.60 -3.72
C SER A 124 -6.69 16.90 -3.96
N GLN A 125 -8.02 16.83 -4.04
CA GLN A 125 -8.92 17.96 -4.38
C GLN A 125 -8.98 19.11 -3.37
N CYS A 126 -8.02 19.21 -2.45
CA CYS A 126 -7.91 20.36 -1.56
C CYS A 126 -7.04 21.42 -2.25
N LEU A 127 -7.66 22.36 -2.99
CA LEU A 127 -7.21 23.74 -3.33
C LEU A 127 -7.60 24.26 -4.74
N ALA A 128 -8.74 23.86 -5.32
CA ALA A 128 -9.30 24.60 -6.46
C ALA A 128 -10.83 24.56 -6.46
N ASP A 129 -11.41 25.70 -6.08
CA ASP A 129 -12.71 26.30 -6.42
C ASP A 129 -14.01 25.47 -6.43
N ALA A 130 -14.97 26.03 -5.69
CA ALA A 130 -16.33 25.58 -5.51
C ALA A 130 -17.21 25.75 -6.77
N LYS A 131 -18.01 24.73 -7.09
CA LYS A 131 -19.50 24.76 -7.05
C LYS A 131 -20.10 23.36 -7.38
N PRO A 132 -21.36 23.10 -6.96
CA PRO A 132 -21.85 21.78 -6.57
C PRO A 132 -22.76 21.11 -7.62
N GLU A 133 -23.08 19.82 -7.36
CA GLU A 133 -24.08 18.91 -7.97
C GLU A 133 -23.41 17.62 -8.49
N GLU A 134 -23.84 16.39 -8.18
CA GLU A 134 -25.00 15.87 -7.46
C GLU A 134 -24.60 14.51 -6.85
N SER A 135 -25.19 14.22 -5.69
CA SER A 135 -24.89 13.09 -4.83
C SER A 135 -25.28 11.74 -5.41
N ARG A 136 -24.34 10.79 -5.41
CA ARG A 136 -24.65 9.36 -5.28
C ARG A 136 -24.03 8.84 -3.99
N VAL A 137 -24.90 8.46 -3.07
CA VAL A 137 -24.59 8.06 -1.70
C VAL A 137 -23.99 6.66 -1.72
N GLU A 138 -22.69 6.55 -1.49
CA GLU A 138 -22.10 5.31 -0.97
C GLU A 138 -21.26 5.68 0.25
N GLU A 139 -21.80 5.34 1.43
CA GLU A 139 -21.22 5.65 2.74
C GLU A 139 -19.84 5.00 2.90
N SER A 140 -18.78 5.77 2.65
CA SER A 140 -17.46 5.53 3.20
C SER A 140 -17.21 6.59 4.26
N ARG A 141 -17.47 6.23 5.52
CA ARG A 141 -17.21 7.11 6.67
C ARG A 141 -15.80 7.67 6.60
N VAL A 142 -15.75 8.98 6.45
CA VAL A 142 -14.59 9.85 6.63
C VAL A 142 -14.07 9.63 8.04
N GLU A 143 -12.89 9.03 8.20
CA GLU A 143 -12.11 9.24 9.40
C GLU A 143 -11.52 10.64 9.31
N GLN A 144 -12.11 11.51 10.11
CA GLN A 144 -11.63 12.86 10.41
C GLN A 144 -10.14 12.82 10.76
N ILE A 145 -9.46 13.90 10.37
CA ILE A 145 -8.09 14.21 10.75
C ILE A 145 -8.00 14.15 12.28
N ALA A 146 -7.52 13.03 12.81
CA ALA A 146 -7.10 12.95 14.20
C ALA A 146 -5.67 13.48 14.24
N GLU A 147 -5.51 14.65 14.86
CA GLU A 147 -4.27 15.05 15.53
C GLU A 147 -3.61 13.79 16.12
N THR A 148 -2.31 13.63 15.88
CA THR A 148 -1.44 12.53 16.33
C THR A 148 -1.95 11.82 17.59
N ALA A 149 -2.87 10.87 17.40
CA ALA A 149 -3.51 10.21 18.52
C ALA A 149 -2.48 9.29 19.16
N GLU A 150 -2.24 9.53 20.44
CA GLU A 150 -1.37 8.71 21.28
C GLU A 150 -1.80 7.24 21.14
N TRP A 151 -0.83 6.38 20.84
CA TRP A 151 -1.09 4.97 20.58
C TRP A 151 -1.54 4.28 21.87
N ASP A 152 -2.74 3.70 21.85
CA ASP A 152 -3.27 2.88 22.95
C ASP A 152 -3.79 1.55 22.42
N PHE A 153 -3.09 0.47 22.78
CA PHE A 153 -3.44 -0.89 22.38
C PHE A 153 -4.81 -1.33 22.91
N LEU A 154 -5.16 -0.99 24.15
CA LEU A 154 -6.42 -1.45 24.76
C LEU A 154 -7.61 -0.81 24.05
N LYS A 155 -7.49 0.49 23.73
CA LYS A 155 -8.49 1.22 22.96
C LYS A 155 -8.72 0.61 21.58
N GLU A 156 -7.63 0.23 20.88
CA GLU A 156 -7.72 -0.41 19.56
C GLU A 156 -8.24 -1.85 19.64
N LEU A 157 -7.89 -2.59 20.69
CA LEU A 157 -8.42 -3.93 20.92
C LEU A 157 -9.94 -3.91 21.21
N GLU A 158 -10.41 -2.91 21.94
CA GLU A 158 -11.83 -2.72 22.23
C GLU A 158 -12.65 -2.38 20.98
N LYS A 159 -12.08 -1.55 20.08
CA LYS A 159 -12.68 -1.31 18.75
C LYS A 159 -12.87 -2.61 17.97
N LEU A 160 -11.84 -3.46 17.90
CA LEU A 160 -11.94 -4.75 17.21
C LEU A 160 -12.99 -5.68 17.84
N LYS A 161 -13.11 -5.67 19.17
CA LYS A 161 -14.08 -6.48 19.90
C LYS A 161 -15.53 -6.07 19.61
N ASN A 162 -15.76 -4.78 19.35
CA ASN A 162 -17.08 -4.22 19.07
C ASN A 162 -17.36 -4.05 17.57
N ASP A 163 -16.48 -4.53 16.70
CA ASP A 163 -16.65 -4.40 15.25
C ASP A 163 -17.81 -5.27 14.72
N LYS A 164 -18.50 -4.78 13.69
CA LYS A 164 -19.56 -5.54 13.01
C LYS A 164 -19.01 -6.84 12.41
N ARG A 165 -17.78 -6.82 11.92
CA ARG A 165 -17.08 -7.92 11.27
C ARG A 165 -16.72 -9.03 12.25
N LYS A 166 -17.17 -10.26 11.96
CA LYS A 166 -16.94 -11.43 12.81
C LYS A 166 -15.47 -11.86 12.86
N ASP A 167 -14.74 -11.72 11.75
CA ASP A 167 -13.32 -12.02 11.66
C ASP A 167 -12.49 -11.11 12.57
N LEU A 168 -12.77 -9.81 12.59
CA LEU A 168 -12.08 -8.86 13.47
C LEU A 168 -12.33 -9.14 14.96
N ARG A 169 -13.57 -9.47 15.33
CA ARG A 169 -13.92 -9.89 16.69
C ARG A 169 -13.20 -11.17 17.12
N LEU A 170 -13.04 -12.11 16.19
CA LEU A 170 -12.33 -13.37 16.43
C LEU A 170 -10.83 -13.13 16.65
N ILE A 171 -10.22 -12.21 15.90
CA ILE A 171 -8.83 -11.79 16.11
C ILE A 171 -8.67 -11.16 17.49
N ALA A 172 -9.58 -10.27 17.90
CA ALA A 172 -9.54 -9.67 19.23
C ALA A 172 -9.62 -10.72 20.35
N PHE A 173 -10.49 -11.73 20.18
CA PHE A 173 -10.61 -12.86 21.11
C PHE A 173 -9.33 -13.70 21.17
N TYR A 174 -8.71 -13.97 20.02
CA TYR A 174 -7.45 -14.70 19.94
C TYR A 174 -6.30 -13.96 20.62
N TRP A 175 -6.13 -12.67 20.32
CA TRP A 175 -5.07 -11.85 20.93
C TRP A 175 -5.24 -11.73 22.44
N LYS A 176 -6.48 -11.64 22.92
CA LYS A 176 -6.78 -11.70 24.34
C LYS A 176 -6.39 -13.04 24.96
N THR A 177 -6.71 -14.16 24.31
CA THR A 177 -6.35 -15.51 24.79
C THR A 177 -4.83 -15.70 24.87
N LYS A 178 -4.08 -15.11 23.95
CA LYS A 178 -2.62 -15.17 23.89
C LYS A 178 -1.89 -14.14 24.76
N ASP A 179 -2.61 -13.28 25.48
CA ASP A 179 -2.08 -12.10 26.18
C ASP A 179 -1.12 -11.25 25.32
N TRP A 180 -1.47 -11.05 24.05
CA TRP A 180 -0.66 -10.24 23.14
C TRP A 180 -0.77 -8.75 23.44
N LYS A 181 0.36 -8.05 23.31
CA LYS A 181 0.47 -6.59 23.45
C LYS A 181 1.35 -6.06 22.31
N PHE A 182 1.00 -4.89 21.79
CA PHE A 182 1.75 -4.22 20.73
C PHE A 182 2.19 -2.83 21.17
N GLU A 183 3.45 -2.51 20.91
CA GLU A 183 4.09 -1.27 21.37
C GLU A 183 3.71 -0.07 20.51
N ASN A 184 3.31 -0.31 19.25
CA ASN A 184 2.96 0.75 18.32
C ASN A 184 1.93 0.30 17.27
N LYS A 185 1.31 1.30 16.63
CA LYS A 185 0.28 1.13 15.59
C LYS A 185 0.76 0.30 14.39
N LYS A 186 2.05 0.36 14.05
CA LYS A 186 2.61 -0.42 12.94
C LYS A 186 2.63 -1.93 13.27
N GLN A 187 3.09 -2.31 14.46
CA GLN A 187 3.10 -3.70 14.92
C GLN A 187 1.67 -4.26 14.95
N PHE A 188 0.72 -3.52 15.53
CA PHE A 188 -0.69 -3.90 15.56
C PHE A 188 -1.27 -4.12 14.16
N ASN A 189 -1.09 -3.16 13.25
CA ASN A 189 -1.62 -3.27 11.89
C ASN A 189 -0.98 -4.43 11.10
N SER A 190 0.31 -4.68 11.32
CA SER A 190 1.02 -5.81 10.70
C SER A 190 0.48 -7.15 11.21
N ALA A 191 0.32 -7.30 12.52
CA ALA A 191 -0.27 -8.48 13.13
C ALA A 191 -1.72 -8.68 12.66
N LEU A 192 -2.52 -7.61 12.64
CA LEU A 192 -3.90 -7.65 12.16
C LEU A 192 -3.98 -8.21 10.74
N LYS A 193 -3.14 -7.71 9.83
CA LYS A 193 -3.07 -8.18 8.44
C LYS A 193 -2.71 -9.65 8.33
N ARG A 194 -1.80 -10.14 9.19
CA ARG A 194 -1.40 -11.55 9.19
C ARG A 194 -2.53 -12.48 9.65
N GLU A 195 -3.27 -12.08 10.69
CA GLU A 195 -4.34 -12.91 11.25
C GLU A 195 -5.66 -12.82 10.47
N LEU A 196 -5.83 -11.81 9.58
CA LEU A 196 -7.06 -11.61 8.81
C LEU A 196 -7.48 -12.81 7.97
N ARG A 197 -6.54 -13.45 7.25
CA ARG A 197 -6.89 -14.58 6.38
C ARG A 197 -7.33 -15.81 7.19
N PRO A 198 -6.54 -16.30 8.16
CA PRO A 198 -6.99 -17.38 9.05
C PRO A 198 -8.30 -17.07 9.79
N ALA A 199 -8.52 -15.80 10.18
CA ALA A 199 -9.72 -15.42 10.89
C ALA A 199 -10.96 -15.50 10.01
N LYS A 200 -10.86 -15.07 8.73
CA LYS A 200 -11.94 -15.22 7.75
C LYS A 200 -12.33 -16.67 7.55
N ASP A 201 -11.35 -17.56 7.46
CA ASP A 201 -11.60 -18.99 7.29
C ASP A 201 -12.29 -19.62 8.52
N LEU A 202 -12.09 -19.02 9.70
CA LEU A 202 -12.72 -19.44 10.96
C LEU A 202 -14.13 -18.86 11.20
N VAL A 203 -14.59 -17.87 10.42
CA VAL A 203 -15.91 -17.23 10.61
C VAL A 203 -17.08 -18.22 10.47
N GLY A 204 -16.88 -19.30 9.70
CA GLY A 204 -17.89 -20.34 9.49
C GLY A 204 -18.15 -21.23 10.72
N TYR A 205 -17.28 -21.19 11.74
CA TYR A 205 -17.42 -22.00 12.95
C TYR A 205 -18.04 -21.19 14.09
N THR A 206 -18.71 -21.87 15.01
CA THR A 206 -19.27 -21.23 16.20
C THR A 206 -18.15 -20.78 17.15
N GLY A 207 -18.39 -19.71 17.92
CA GLY A 207 -17.41 -19.21 18.89
C GLY A 207 -16.97 -20.29 19.91
N GLN A 208 -17.86 -21.21 20.28
CA GLN A 208 -17.53 -22.33 21.16
C GLN A 208 -16.57 -23.33 20.52
N GLN A 209 -16.79 -23.68 19.24
CA GLN A 209 -15.90 -24.56 18.49
C GLN A 209 -14.50 -23.97 18.34
N VAL A 210 -14.42 -22.67 18.01
CA VAL A 210 -13.17 -21.93 17.89
C VAL A 210 -12.44 -21.87 19.24
N ALA A 211 -13.14 -21.54 20.33
CA ALA A 211 -12.55 -21.48 21.67
C ALA A 211 -12.01 -22.84 22.13
N LYS A 212 -12.74 -23.92 21.85
CA LYS A 212 -12.30 -25.29 22.14
C LYS A 212 -11.04 -25.65 21.33
N ALA A 213 -11.01 -25.29 20.04
CA ALA A 213 -9.85 -25.53 19.19
C ALA A 213 -8.62 -24.73 19.65
N MET A 214 -8.79 -23.47 20.07
CA MET A 214 -7.72 -22.66 20.67
C MET A 214 -7.17 -23.30 21.94
N LYS A 215 -8.03 -23.74 22.87
CA LYS A 215 -7.61 -24.40 24.11
C LYS A 215 -6.86 -25.71 23.85
N HIS A 216 -7.34 -26.50 22.88
CA HIS A 216 -6.63 -27.70 22.46
C HIS A 216 -5.25 -27.36 21.88
N CYS A 217 -5.15 -26.33 21.03
CA CYS A 217 -3.88 -25.91 20.47
C CYS A 217 -2.89 -25.43 21.55
N GLU A 218 -3.37 -24.72 22.56
CA GLU A 218 -2.57 -24.25 23.70
C GLU A 218 -2.00 -25.38 24.55
N GLN A 219 -2.76 -26.46 24.74
CA GLN A 219 -2.32 -27.61 25.54
C GLN A 219 -1.37 -28.55 24.79
N ASN A 220 -1.50 -28.65 23.46
CA ASN A 220 -0.84 -29.69 22.67
C ASN A 220 0.33 -29.19 21.83
N TYR A 221 0.48 -27.87 21.63
CA TYR A 221 1.56 -27.32 20.82
C TYR A 221 2.33 -26.23 21.57
N LYS A 222 3.67 -26.37 21.56
CA LYS A 222 4.60 -25.37 22.12
C LYS A 222 4.44 -24.00 21.45
N GLU A 223 4.19 -23.99 20.14
CA GLU A 223 3.88 -22.80 19.36
C GLU A 223 2.62 -23.05 18.52
N TRP A 224 1.67 -22.11 18.58
CA TRP A 224 0.43 -22.21 17.82
C TRP A 224 -0.06 -20.82 17.39
N SER A 225 -0.64 -20.75 16.21
CA SER A 225 -1.24 -19.54 15.63
C SER A 225 -2.71 -19.76 15.27
N LEU A 226 -3.39 -18.71 14.84
CA LEU A 226 -4.76 -18.82 14.34
C LEU A 226 -4.86 -19.73 13.12
N GLU A 227 -3.80 -19.82 12.32
CA GLU A 227 -3.71 -20.76 11.19
C GLU A 227 -3.62 -22.22 11.67
N THR A 228 -2.90 -22.49 12.76
CA THR A 228 -2.88 -23.81 13.40
C THR A 228 -4.28 -24.21 13.86
N VAL A 229 -5.02 -23.27 14.46
CA VAL A 229 -6.41 -23.48 14.88
C VAL A 229 -7.28 -23.83 13.68
N HIS A 230 -7.20 -23.05 12.60
CA HIS A 230 -7.96 -23.33 11.37
C HIS A 230 -7.64 -24.70 10.78
N LYS A 231 -6.36 -25.11 10.72
CA LYS A 231 -5.98 -26.43 10.17
C LYS A 231 -6.50 -27.61 10.99
N ARG A 232 -6.72 -27.43 12.29
CA ARG A 232 -7.06 -28.51 13.22
C ARG A 232 -8.50 -28.49 13.71
N ILE A 233 -9.24 -27.40 13.50
CA ILE A 233 -10.59 -27.23 14.03
C ILE A 233 -11.53 -28.37 13.61
N ASN A 234 -11.44 -28.83 12.36
CA ASN A 234 -12.24 -29.95 11.86
C ASN A 234 -11.91 -31.27 12.55
N ASP A 235 -10.63 -31.56 12.79
CA ASP A 235 -10.19 -32.78 13.48
C ASP A 235 -10.62 -32.77 14.96
N ILE A 236 -10.63 -31.58 15.59
CA ILE A 236 -10.98 -31.38 17.00
C ILE A 236 -12.50 -31.46 17.21
N ILE A 237 -13.29 -31.00 16.23
CA ILE A 237 -14.75 -31.09 16.28
C ILE A 237 -15.22 -32.52 15.98
N LYS A 238 -14.59 -33.23 15.03
CA LYS A 238 -14.97 -34.60 14.62
C LYS A 238 -14.61 -35.71 15.61
N LYS A 239 -13.72 -35.45 16.58
CA LYS A 239 -13.39 -36.41 17.66
C LYS A 239 -14.42 -36.42 18.81
N GLN A 240 -15.65 -36.04 18.52
CA GLN A 240 -16.83 -36.14 19.38
C GLN A 240 -17.86 -37.05 18.72
#